data_AF-A0AAV5WWD9-F1
#
_entry.id   AF-A0AAV5WWD9-F1
#
_cell.length_a   1.000
_cell.length_b   1.000
_cell.length_c   1.000
_cell.angle_alpha   90.00
_cell.angle_beta   90.00
_cell.angle_gamma   90.00
#
_symmetry.space_group_name_H-M   'P 1'
#
loop_
_entity.id
_entity.type
_entity.pdbx_description
1 polymer ?
#
loop_
_entity_poly.entity_id
_entity_poly.type
_entity_poly.pdbx_seq_one_letter_code
_entity_poly.pdbx_strand_id
1 'polypeptide(L)'
;TSRAPLSAEVDGRDFHFVSEDRMRKDERNGELIELLYLNDDLYGLTIGGVKDVIRQGQHCMLDVVYDRAIRLLKSANINPIVIFVKPSSPDQIIDWSGGQLSEEEAQIEFNKIQRDEKMFGDLITHVISNAHSFEDVLQQILDIVFGRKRNGLKCLEKARGYAVWIESEEQETSKEEITFPCPKCGQTRHPVPLDADDMQHSSWIR
;
A
#
# COMPACT_ATOMS: atom_id res chain seq x y z
N THR A 1 17.12 -0.93 0.32
CA THR A 1 17.34 -1.89 -0.78
C THR A 1 18.59 -2.70 -0.52
N SER A 2 18.69 -3.92 -1.06
CA SER A 2 19.93 -4.71 -1.10
C SER A 2 20.85 -4.36 -2.27
N ARG A 3 20.31 -3.63 -3.26
CA ARG A 3 21.08 -3.13 -4.39
C ARG A 3 22.25 -2.27 -3.92
N ALA A 4 23.36 -2.32 -4.63
CA ALA A 4 24.44 -1.36 -4.43
C ALA A 4 24.00 0.07 -4.82
N PRO A 5 24.41 1.12 -4.08
CA PRO A 5 24.07 2.49 -4.42
C PRO A 5 24.66 2.90 -5.78
N LEU A 6 23.89 3.65 -6.56
CA LEU A 6 24.38 4.35 -7.74
C LEU A 6 25.19 5.58 -7.32
N SER A 7 26.01 6.10 -8.23
CA SER A 7 26.95 7.21 -7.95
C SER A 7 26.29 8.50 -7.46
N ALA A 8 25.02 8.75 -7.81
CA ALA A 8 24.26 9.94 -7.40
C ALA A 8 23.38 9.70 -6.15
N GLU A 9 23.24 8.44 -5.72
CA GLU A 9 22.40 8.07 -4.58
C GLU A 9 23.16 8.26 -3.26
N VAL A 10 22.43 8.63 -2.23
CA VAL A 10 22.93 8.89 -0.88
C VAL A 10 22.19 7.98 0.09
N ASP A 11 22.94 7.21 0.87
CA ASP A 11 22.40 6.32 1.90
C ASP A 11 21.62 7.12 2.95
N GLY A 12 20.44 6.61 3.29
CA GLY A 12 19.47 7.24 4.20
C GLY A 12 18.70 8.42 3.60
N ARG A 13 18.97 8.82 2.34
CA ARG A 13 18.17 9.80 1.61
C ARG A 13 17.34 9.14 0.52
N ASP A 14 18.00 8.47 -0.43
CA ASP A 14 17.31 7.82 -1.56
C ASP A 14 16.83 6.43 -1.16
N PHE A 15 17.73 5.64 -0.55
CA PHE A 15 17.42 4.37 0.09
C PHE A 15 18.30 4.18 1.32
N HIS A 16 17.87 3.27 2.21
CA HIS A 16 18.81 2.60 3.10
C HIS A 16 19.41 1.40 2.37
N PHE A 17 20.71 1.45 2.10
CA PHE A 17 21.45 0.39 1.41
C PHE A 17 21.98 -0.61 2.45
N VAL A 18 21.40 -1.81 2.48
CA VAL A 18 21.67 -2.83 3.50
C VAL A 18 21.90 -4.19 2.84
N SER A 19 22.58 -5.14 3.48
CA SER A 19 22.74 -6.47 2.89
C SER A 19 21.42 -7.24 2.80
N GLU A 20 21.32 -8.17 1.86
CA GLU A 20 20.20 -9.10 1.74
C GLU A 20 19.97 -9.88 3.05
N ASP A 21 21.04 -10.39 3.67
CA ASP A 21 20.97 -11.08 4.96
C ASP A 21 20.31 -10.23 6.06
N ARG A 22 20.57 -8.92 6.03
CA ARG A 22 19.95 -7.98 6.96
C ARG A 22 18.47 -7.83 6.66
N MET A 23 18.08 -7.61 5.39
CA MET A 23 16.66 -7.51 5.02
C MET A 23 15.87 -8.77 5.38
N ARG A 24 16.41 -9.96 5.10
CA ARG A 24 15.77 -11.23 5.46
C ARG A 24 15.66 -11.41 6.97
N LYS A 25 16.60 -10.86 7.75
CA LYS A 25 16.49 -10.84 9.21
C LYS A 25 15.36 -9.90 9.67
N ASP A 26 15.28 -8.70 9.10
CA ASP A 26 14.25 -7.72 9.42
C ASP A 26 12.85 -8.25 9.04
N GLU A 27 12.74 -8.99 7.92
CA GLU A 27 11.52 -9.71 7.53
C GLU A 27 11.09 -10.73 8.59
N ARG A 28 11.99 -11.62 9.02
CA ARG A 28 11.71 -12.64 10.05
C ARG A 28 11.32 -12.02 11.40
N ASN A 29 11.80 -10.82 11.69
CA ASN A 29 11.44 -10.09 12.90
C ASN A 29 10.10 -9.34 12.78
N GLY A 30 9.46 -9.34 11.60
CA GLY A 30 8.23 -8.59 11.36
C GLY A 30 8.45 -7.07 11.32
N GLU A 31 9.64 -6.62 10.91
CA GLU A 31 10.01 -5.20 10.86
C GLU A 31 9.70 -4.55 9.50
N LEU A 32 9.29 -5.35 8.52
CA LEU A 32 8.94 -4.92 7.17
C LEU A 32 7.43 -4.94 6.95
N ILE A 33 6.92 -3.84 6.40
CA ILE A 33 5.56 -3.70 5.88
C ILE A 33 5.44 -4.48 4.58
N GLU A 34 6.44 -4.31 3.71
CA GLU A 34 6.52 -4.94 2.40
C GLU A 34 7.97 -5.27 2.07
N LEU A 35 8.14 -6.34 1.29
CA LEU A 35 9.42 -6.75 0.72
C LEU A 35 9.15 -7.21 -0.72
N LEU A 36 9.83 -6.56 -1.66
CA LEU A 36 9.74 -6.79 -3.10
C LEU A 36 11.08 -7.30 -3.60
N TYR A 37 11.04 -8.21 -4.56
CA TYR A 37 12.23 -8.68 -5.28
C TYR A 37 12.19 -8.12 -6.70
N LEU A 38 13.19 -7.31 -7.05
CA LEU A 38 13.26 -6.61 -8.33
C LEU A 38 14.69 -6.61 -8.86
N ASN A 39 14.89 -7.15 -10.05
CA ASN A 39 16.21 -7.22 -10.72
C ASN A 39 17.31 -7.81 -9.83
N ASP A 40 17.01 -8.94 -9.18
CA ASP A 40 17.91 -9.64 -8.25
C ASP A 40 18.22 -8.94 -6.92
N ASP A 41 17.57 -7.80 -6.68
CA ASP A 41 17.70 -7.05 -5.44
C ASP A 41 16.39 -7.01 -4.65
N LEU A 42 16.52 -6.91 -3.33
CA LEU A 42 15.41 -6.73 -2.41
C LEU A 42 15.15 -5.25 -2.13
N TYR A 43 13.88 -4.88 -2.12
CA TYR A 43 13.38 -3.56 -1.75
C TYR A 43 12.36 -3.74 -0.64
N GLY A 44 12.51 -3.01 0.46
CA GLY A 44 11.66 -3.21 1.62
C GLY A 44 11.23 -1.88 2.22
N LEU A 45 9.96 -1.80 2.58
CA LEU A 45 9.42 -0.71 3.38
C LEU A 45 9.43 -1.13 4.84
N THR A 46 10.20 -0.43 5.67
CA THR A 46 10.32 -0.74 7.10
C THR A 46 9.28 0.00 7.93
N ILE A 47 8.80 -0.64 9.00
CA ILE A 47 8.00 0.02 10.04
C ILE A 47 8.82 1.14 10.69
N GLY A 48 10.14 0.95 10.84
CA GLY A 48 11.07 1.94 11.36
C GLY A 48 11.05 3.24 10.57
N GLY A 49 11.17 3.15 9.24
CA GLY A 49 11.14 4.31 8.33
C GLY A 49 9.83 5.08 8.42
N VAL A 50 8.69 4.39 8.48
CA VAL A 50 7.39 5.05 8.71
C VAL A 50 7.37 5.78 10.06
N LYS A 51 7.91 5.16 11.13
CA LYS A 51 8.02 5.80 12.45
C LYS A 51 8.94 7.02 12.44
N ASP A 52 10.01 7.02 11.63
CA ASP A 52 10.91 8.16 11.51
C ASP A 52 10.17 9.38 10.92
N VAL A 53 9.43 9.19 9.82
CA VAL A 53 8.61 10.26 9.20
C VAL A 53 7.56 10.79 10.18
N ILE A 54 6.86 9.91 10.88
CA ILE A 54 5.85 10.30 11.88
C ILE A 54 6.49 11.10 13.03
N ARG A 55 7.71 10.73 13.47
CA ARG A 55 8.44 11.44 14.53
C ARG A 55 8.86 12.85 14.12
N GLN A 56 9.02 13.10 12.82
CA GLN A 56 9.27 14.44 12.26
C GLN A 56 7.99 15.29 12.15
N GLY A 57 6.83 14.75 12.53
CA GLY A 57 5.55 15.45 12.44
C GLY A 57 4.98 15.48 11.01
N GLN A 58 5.44 14.58 10.14
CA GLN A 58 5.01 14.48 8.75
C GLN A 58 4.05 13.30 8.53
N HIS A 59 3.31 13.35 7.43
CA HIS A 59 2.49 12.24 6.93
C HIS A 59 3.33 11.39 5.96
N CYS A 60 3.24 10.07 6.09
CA CYS A 60 3.95 9.13 5.23
C CYS A 60 2.97 8.56 4.19
N MET A 61 3.06 8.98 2.93
CA MET A 61 2.28 8.34 1.86
C MET A 61 2.84 6.95 1.59
N LEU A 62 1.98 5.94 1.50
CA LEU A 62 2.37 4.55 1.32
C LEU A 62 1.67 3.98 0.09
N ASP A 63 2.47 3.49 -0.84
CA ASP A 63 2.05 2.64 -1.92
C ASP A 63 2.46 1.20 -1.58
N VAL A 64 1.48 0.38 -1.19
CA VAL A 64 1.67 -0.95 -0.60
C VAL A 64 0.42 -1.80 -0.77
N VAL A 65 0.59 -3.12 -0.68
CA VAL A 65 -0.55 -4.05 -0.52
C VAL A 65 -1.23 -3.80 0.83
N TYR A 66 -2.43 -3.22 0.78
CA TYR A 66 -3.04 -2.54 1.91
C TYR A 66 -3.46 -3.46 3.06
N ASP A 67 -3.88 -4.70 2.80
CA ASP A 67 -4.43 -5.59 3.82
C ASP A 67 -3.40 -5.98 4.90
N ARG A 68 -2.21 -6.39 4.45
CA ARG A 68 -1.06 -6.72 5.29
C ARG A 68 -0.49 -5.46 5.93
N ALA A 69 -0.34 -4.39 5.14
CA ALA A 69 0.27 -3.16 5.59
C ALA A 69 -0.51 -2.52 6.74
N ILE A 70 -1.84 -2.40 6.63
CA ILE A 70 -2.69 -1.81 7.67
C ILE A 70 -2.60 -2.62 8.97
N ARG A 71 -2.60 -3.95 8.89
CA ARG A 71 -2.51 -4.84 10.06
C ARG A 71 -1.16 -4.73 10.76
N LEU A 72 -0.06 -4.66 10.00
CA LEU A 72 1.28 -4.47 10.54
C LEU A 72 1.45 -3.10 11.19
N LEU A 73 0.98 -2.04 10.53
CA LEU A 73 1.00 -0.68 11.08
C LEU A 73 0.22 -0.60 12.40
N LYS A 74 -1.01 -1.14 12.43
CA LYS A 74 -1.83 -1.20 13.66
C LYS A 74 -1.12 -1.97 14.77
N SER A 75 -0.51 -3.12 14.46
CA SER A 75 0.27 -3.92 15.43
C SER A 75 1.51 -3.18 15.94
N ALA A 76 2.09 -2.31 15.11
CA ALA A 76 3.19 -1.42 15.47
C ALA A 76 2.75 -0.13 16.19
N ASN A 77 1.47 -0.06 16.59
CA ASN A 77 0.84 1.05 17.29
C ASN A 77 0.77 2.35 16.46
N ILE A 78 0.72 2.19 15.13
CA ILE A 78 0.50 3.26 14.13
C ILE A 78 -0.92 3.09 13.59
N ASN A 79 -1.72 4.16 13.63
CA ASN A 79 -3.08 4.14 13.10
C ASN A 79 -3.12 4.87 11.75
N PRO A 80 -3.06 4.16 10.61
CA PRO A 80 -3.08 4.80 9.29
C PRO A 80 -4.45 5.41 8.96
N ILE A 81 -4.48 6.44 8.10
CA ILE A 81 -5.72 6.90 7.45
C ILE A 81 -5.88 6.12 6.15
N VAL A 82 -6.78 5.16 6.15
CA VAL A 82 -7.10 4.38 4.95
C VAL A 82 -8.24 5.09 4.23
N ILE A 83 -7.94 5.75 3.12
CA ILE A 83 -8.92 6.44 2.27
C ILE A 83 -9.22 5.55 1.07
N PHE A 84 -10.47 5.15 0.93
CA PHE A 84 -10.95 4.36 -0.21
C PHE A 84 -11.65 5.27 -1.20
N VAL A 85 -11.13 5.36 -2.42
CA VAL A 85 -11.74 6.12 -3.52
C VAL A 85 -12.67 5.19 -4.28
N LYS A 86 -13.97 5.42 -4.12
CA LYS A 86 -15.01 4.59 -4.69
C LYS A 86 -15.54 5.23 -5.98
N PRO A 87 -15.28 4.65 -7.16
CA PRO A 87 -15.93 5.07 -8.39
C PRO A 87 -17.44 4.76 -8.32
N SER A 88 -18.23 5.59 -8.99
CA SER A 88 -19.68 5.47 -9.09
C SER A 88 -20.11 4.51 -10.19
N SER A 89 -19.28 4.36 -11.23
CA SER A 89 -19.52 3.49 -12.38
C SER A 89 -18.20 3.09 -13.07
N PRO A 90 -18.21 2.06 -13.95
CA PRO A 90 -17.10 1.78 -14.85
C PRO A 90 -16.71 2.99 -15.73
N ASP A 91 -17.68 3.75 -16.24
CA ASP A 91 -17.41 4.96 -17.04
C ASP A 91 -16.54 5.98 -16.30
N GLN A 92 -16.71 6.08 -14.97
CA GLN A 92 -15.88 6.98 -14.17
C GLN A 92 -14.42 6.51 -14.08
N ILE A 93 -14.18 5.19 -14.12
CA ILE A 93 -12.81 4.64 -14.18
C ILE A 93 -12.18 4.95 -15.54
N ILE A 94 -12.94 4.87 -16.63
CA ILE A 94 -12.48 5.27 -17.97
C ILE A 94 -12.09 6.75 -17.98
N ASP A 95 -12.94 7.63 -17.43
CA ASP A 95 -12.65 9.06 -17.31
C ASP A 95 -11.38 9.32 -16.49
N TRP A 96 -11.23 8.69 -15.32
CA TRP A 96 -10.05 8.84 -14.46
C TRP A 96 -8.76 8.30 -15.08
N SER A 97 -8.84 7.26 -15.91
CA SER A 97 -7.71 6.75 -16.70
C SER A 97 -7.38 7.61 -17.92
N GLY A 98 -8.09 8.72 -18.15
CA GLY A 98 -7.90 9.56 -19.34
C GLY A 98 -8.33 8.87 -20.63
N GLY A 99 -9.25 7.90 -20.55
CA GLY A 99 -9.74 7.10 -21.68
C GLY A 99 -8.78 6.01 -22.14
N GLN A 100 -7.82 5.59 -21.29
CA GLN A 100 -6.87 4.54 -21.62
C GLN A 100 -7.48 3.14 -21.53
N LEU A 101 -8.46 2.94 -20.66
CA LEU A 101 -9.13 1.66 -20.46
C LEU A 101 -10.35 1.50 -21.38
N SER A 102 -10.52 0.28 -21.89
CA SER A 102 -11.76 -0.15 -22.55
C SER A 102 -12.91 -0.31 -21.55
N GLU A 103 -14.13 -0.40 -22.06
CA GLU A 103 -15.33 -0.66 -21.25
C GLU A 103 -15.23 -1.99 -20.48
N GLU A 104 -14.66 -3.02 -21.10
CA GLU A 104 -14.47 -4.33 -20.47
C GLU A 104 -13.45 -4.27 -19.32
N GLU A 105 -12.30 -3.62 -19.53
CA GLU A 105 -11.26 -3.44 -18.50
C GLU A 105 -11.79 -2.61 -17.32
N ALA A 106 -12.47 -1.50 -17.61
CA ALA A 106 -13.08 -0.67 -16.57
C ALA A 106 -14.15 -1.42 -15.78
N GLN A 107 -14.91 -2.31 -16.43
CA GLN A 107 -15.90 -3.15 -15.75
C GLN A 107 -15.24 -4.20 -14.85
N ILE A 108 -14.11 -4.78 -15.27
CA ILE A 108 -13.30 -5.69 -14.45
C ILE A 108 -12.80 -4.96 -13.20
N GLU A 109 -12.23 -3.76 -13.37
CA GLU A 109 -11.72 -2.99 -12.24
C GLU A 109 -12.82 -2.52 -11.29
N PHE A 110 -13.95 -2.06 -11.83
CA PHE A 110 -15.11 -1.72 -11.00
C PHE A 110 -15.56 -2.89 -10.12
N ASN A 111 -15.59 -4.11 -10.69
CA ASN A 111 -15.95 -5.31 -9.95
C ASN A 111 -14.91 -5.70 -8.90
N LYS A 112 -13.62 -5.48 -9.16
CA LYS A 112 -12.53 -5.68 -8.20
C LYS A 112 -12.68 -4.72 -7.02
N ILE A 113 -12.82 -3.43 -7.29
CA ILE A 113 -13.03 -2.39 -6.27
C ILE A 113 -14.25 -2.70 -5.37
N GLN A 114 -15.35 -3.18 -5.95
CA GLN A 114 -16.52 -3.61 -5.18
C GLN A 114 -16.27 -4.83 -4.28
N ARG A 115 -15.42 -5.78 -4.71
CA ARG A 115 -15.02 -6.93 -3.89
C ARG A 115 -14.13 -6.48 -2.74
N ASP A 116 -13.18 -5.59 -3.01
CA ASP A 116 -12.23 -5.09 -2.01
C ASP A 116 -12.92 -4.27 -0.93
N GLU A 117 -13.88 -3.41 -1.30
CA GLU A 117 -14.73 -2.68 -0.35
C GLU A 117 -15.45 -3.65 0.62
N LYS A 118 -15.98 -4.76 0.10
CA LYS A 118 -16.68 -5.77 0.91
C LYS A 118 -15.72 -6.58 1.79
N MET A 119 -14.56 -6.93 1.25
CA MET A 119 -13.60 -7.81 1.92
C MET A 119 -12.83 -7.09 3.03
N PHE A 120 -12.55 -5.81 2.84
CA PHE A 120 -11.65 -5.05 3.72
C PHE A 120 -12.26 -3.77 4.29
N GLY A 121 -13.59 -3.64 4.22
CA GLY A 121 -14.32 -2.48 4.74
C GLY A 121 -14.06 -2.18 6.22
N ASP A 122 -13.66 -3.17 7.03
CA ASP A 122 -13.28 -2.99 8.43
C ASP A 122 -11.93 -2.26 8.61
N LEU A 123 -11.10 -2.25 7.57
CA LEU A 123 -9.81 -1.56 7.55
C LEU A 123 -9.92 -0.12 7.03
N ILE A 124 -10.97 0.19 6.25
CA ILE A 124 -11.22 1.49 5.65
C ILE A 124 -11.62 2.52 6.73
N THR A 125 -10.97 3.68 6.73
CA THR A 125 -11.30 4.77 7.67
C THR A 125 -12.20 5.82 7.06
N HIS A 126 -12.06 6.08 5.76
CA HIS A 126 -12.81 7.08 5.01
C HIS A 126 -13.11 6.55 3.61
N VAL A 127 -14.29 6.90 3.07
CA VAL A 127 -14.70 6.57 1.70
C VAL A 127 -15.02 7.87 0.96
N ILE A 128 -14.50 8.02 -0.25
CA ILE A 128 -14.85 9.08 -1.18
C ILE A 128 -15.69 8.46 -2.29
N SER A 129 -17.00 8.74 -2.35
CA SER A 129 -17.92 8.09 -3.28
C SER A 129 -18.70 9.04 -4.21
N ASN A 130 -18.43 10.35 -4.16
CA ASN A 130 -19.14 11.38 -4.92
C ASN A 130 -18.19 12.42 -5.52
N ALA A 131 -17.00 11.99 -5.96
CA ALA A 131 -16.10 12.89 -6.67
C ALA A 131 -16.50 12.99 -8.14
N HIS A 132 -16.55 14.20 -8.70
CA HIS A 132 -16.91 14.40 -10.11
C HIS A 132 -15.68 14.60 -11.01
N SER A 133 -14.51 14.85 -10.41
CA SER A 133 -13.22 14.92 -11.10
C SER A 133 -12.08 14.45 -10.20
N PHE A 134 -10.89 14.30 -10.77
CA PHE A 134 -9.67 14.02 -10.01
C PHE A 134 -9.36 15.12 -8.98
N GLU A 135 -9.60 16.38 -9.33
CA GLU A 135 -9.43 17.51 -8.42
C GLU A 135 -10.38 17.43 -7.20
N ASP A 136 -11.61 16.96 -7.40
CA ASP A 136 -12.56 16.74 -6.30
C ASP A 136 -12.09 15.63 -5.36
N VAL A 137 -11.50 14.55 -5.89
CA VAL A 137 -10.88 13.48 -5.08
C VAL A 137 -9.73 14.06 -4.27
N LEU A 138 -8.82 14.79 -4.92
CA LEU A 138 -7.66 15.39 -4.27
C LEU A 138 -8.07 16.34 -3.14
N GLN A 139 -9.05 17.22 -3.39
CA GLN A 139 -9.52 18.16 -2.38
C GLN A 139 -10.16 17.45 -1.18
N GLN A 140 -10.90 16.36 -1.40
CA GLN A 140 -11.47 15.55 -0.32
C GLN A 140 -10.38 14.82 0.48
N ILE A 141 -9.34 14.28 -0.18
CA ILE A 141 -8.17 13.69 0.49
C ILE A 141 -7.50 14.75 1.38
N LEU A 142 -7.26 15.95 0.87
CA LEU A 142 -6.66 17.04 1.65
C LEU A 142 -7.53 17.43 2.86
N ASP A 143 -8.84 17.51 2.68
CA ASP A 143 -9.79 17.80 3.76
C ASP A 143 -9.79 16.71 4.84
N ILE A 144 -9.63 15.43 4.47
CA ILE A 144 -9.52 14.30 5.39
C ILE A 144 -8.18 14.33 6.16
N VAL A 145 -7.07 14.52 5.44
CA VAL A 145 -5.71 14.41 6.01
C VAL A 145 -5.37 15.59 6.91
N PHE A 146 -5.68 16.81 6.45
CA PHE A 146 -5.29 18.04 7.15
C PHE A 146 -6.41 18.63 8.00
N GLY A 147 -7.66 18.19 7.79
CA GLY A 147 -8.85 18.78 8.38
C GLY A 147 -9.11 20.18 7.82
N ARG A 148 -10.37 20.51 7.53
CA ARG A 148 -10.74 21.93 7.37
C ARG A 148 -10.43 22.66 8.67
N LYS A 149 -9.61 23.71 8.63
CA LYS A 149 -9.62 24.77 9.65
C LYS A 149 -11.00 25.43 9.64
N ARG A 150 -12.00 24.79 10.26
CA ARG A 150 -13.22 25.49 10.66
C ARG A 150 -12.80 26.45 11.77
N ASN A 151 -12.94 27.74 11.50
CA ASN A 151 -12.79 28.83 12.47
C ASN A 151 -13.31 28.41 13.85
N GLY A 152 -12.41 28.34 14.84
CA GLY A 152 -12.82 28.34 16.25
C GLY A 152 -12.62 27.08 17.09
N LEU A 153 -12.04 25.98 16.61
CA LEU A 153 -11.60 24.89 17.49
C LEU A 153 -10.08 24.69 17.48
N LYS A 154 -9.45 25.14 18.57
CA LYS A 154 -8.12 24.69 19.03
C LYS A 154 -8.20 23.19 19.37
N CYS A 155 -8.09 22.29 18.40
CA CYS A 155 -7.92 20.85 18.64
C CYS A 155 -7.30 20.16 17.39
N LEU A 156 -6.11 20.58 16.97
CA LEU A 156 -5.27 19.80 16.03
C LEU A 156 -3.82 19.69 16.54
N GLU A 157 -3.63 19.66 17.85
CA GLU A 157 -2.32 19.40 18.46
C GLU A 157 -2.00 17.89 18.59
N LYS A 158 -2.85 16.98 18.08
CA LYS A 158 -2.70 15.53 18.31
C LYS A 158 -2.96 14.61 17.11
N ALA A 159 -2.96 15.14 15.88
CA ALA A 159 -2.95 14.31 14.69
C ALA A 159 -1.52 13.81 14.44
N ARG A 160 -1.14 12.71 15.10
CA ARG A 160 0.15 12.03 14.87
C ARG A 160 0.07 11.24 13.57
N GLY A 161 0.93 11.62 12.63
CA GLY A 161 1.22 11.04 11.30
C GLY A 161 0.33 9.91 10.81
N TYR A 162 -0.38 10.19 9.73
CA TYR A 162 -1.28 9.25 9.06
C TYR A 162 -0.70 8.83 7.71
N ALA A 163 -0.78 7.54 7.40
CA ALA A 163 -0.51 7.04 6.07
C ALA A 163 -1.69 7.31 5.15
N VAL A 164 -1.44 7.61 3.86
CA VAL A 164 -2.44 7.83 2.81
C VAL A 164 -2.09 6.90 1.66
N TRP A 165 -3.10 6.28 1.07
CA TRP A 165 -2.98 5.30 0.00
C TRP A 165 -3.41 5.92 -1.34
N ILE A 166 -2.65 5.61 -2.38
CA ILE A 166 -3.07 5.68 -3.78
C ILE A 166 -2.78 4.28 -4.33
N GLU A 167 -3.77 3.68 -4.98
CA GLU A 167 -3.67 2.40 -5.65
C GLU A 167 -2.57 2.47 -6.73
N SER A 168 -1.56 1.61 -6.65
CA SER A 168 -0.78 1.23 -7.82
C SER A 168 -0.96 -0.27 -8.09
N GLU A 169 -1.02 -0.58 -9.38
CA GLU A 169 -1.19 -1.89 -9.99
C GLU A 169 -0.25 -2.94 -9.38
N GLU A 170 -0.77 -4.09 -8.97
CA GLU A 170 0.07 -5.26 -8.71
C GLU A 170 0.68 -5.72 -10.03
N GLN A 171 2.01 -5.69 -10.14
CA GLN A 171 2.70 -6.59 -11.06
C GLN A 171 3.08 -7.86 -10.33
N GLU A 172 2.60 -8.97 -10.86
CA GLU A 172 2.95 -10.32 -10.45
C GLU A 172 4.48 -10.48 -10.41
N THR A 173 5.01 -10.50 -9.19
CA THR A 173 6.26 -11.21 -8.91
C THR A 173 5.89 -12.56 -8.30
N SER A 174 6.41 -13.61 -8.92
CA SER A 174 6.16 -15.02 -8.67
C SER A 174 5.89 -15.34 -7.18
N LYS A 175 4.67 -15.82 -6.89
CA LYS A 175 4.32 -16.44 -5.61
C LYS A 175 5.10 -17.74 -5.45
N GLU A 176 6.30 -17.68 -4.88
CA GLU A 176 6.77 -18.80 -4.07
C GLU A 176 5.98 -18.74 -2.76
N GLU A 177 5.05 -19.67 -2.57
CA GLU A 177 4.32 -19.83 -1.31
C GLU A 177 5.31 -20.16 -0.18
N ILE A 178 5.77 -19.13 0.51
CA ILE A 178 6.53 -19.30 1.76
C ILE A 178 5.55 -19.79 2.82
N THR A 179 5.55 -21.10 3.07
CA THR A 179 4.79 -21.70 4.16
C THR A 179 5.52 -21.47 5.48
N PHE A 180 4.92 -20.68 6.37
CA PHE A 180 5.43 -20.50 7.72
C PHE A 180 4.91 -21.61 8.64
N PRO A 181 5.79 -22.33 9.38
CA PRO A 181 5.35 -23.34 10.34
C PRO A 181 4.61 -22.67 11.50
N CYS A 182 3.53 -23.30 11.96
CA CYS A 182 2.79 -22.83 13.13
C CYS A 182 3.74 -22.71 14.34
N PRO A 183 3.92 -21.52 14.95
CA PRO A 183 4.91 -21.30 16.01
C PRO A 183 4.62 -22.06 17.31
N LYS A 184 3.46 -22.71 17.44
CA LYS A 184 3.11 -23.57 18.58
C LYS A 184 3.37 -25.06 18.35
N CYS A 185 3.25 -25.54 17.11
CA CYS A 185 3.30 -26.99 16.83
C CYS A 185 4.22 -27.39 15.68
N GLY A 186 4.86 -26.45 15.00
CA GLY A 186 5.86 -26.70 13.97
C GLY A 186 5.33 -27.29 12.65
N GLN A 187 4.02 -27.50 12.51
CA GLN A 187 3.43 -28.05 11.28
C GLN A 187 3.10 -26.94 10.28
N THR A 188 3.46 -27.16 9.02
CA THR A 188 3.00 -26.40 7.84
C THR A 188 1.71 -27.05 7.32
N ARG A 189 0.68 -26.24 7.03
CA ARG A 189 -0.50 -26.70 6.27
C ARG A 189 -0.32 -26.30 4.82
N HIS A 190 -0.48 -27.25 3.91
CA HIS A 190 -0.49 -26.99 2.47
C HIS A 190 -1.88 -26.48 2.04
N PRO A 191 -1.98 -25.47 1.17
CA PRO A 191 -3.22 -25.15 0.48
C PRO A 191 -3.53 -26.23 -0.58
N VAL A 192 -4.83 -26.47 -0.80
CA VAL A 192 -5.32 -27.33 -1.88
C VAL A 192 -5.19 -26.54 -3.19
N PRO A 193 -4.62 -27.09 -4.28
CA PRO A 193 -4.32 -26.31 -5.49
C PRO A 193 -5.60 -25.88 -6.21
N LEU A 194 -5.62 -24.64 -6.70
CA LEU A 194 -6.47 -24.22 -7.81
C LEU A 194 -5.61 -24.27 -9.08
N ASP A 195 -6.16 -24.90 -10.12
CA ASP A 195 -5.44 -25.25 -11.36
C ASP A 195 -4.93 -24.03 -12.14
N ALA A 196 -3.81 -24.28 -12.83
CA ALA A 196 -2.97 -23.34 -13.54
C ALA A 196 -3.37 -23.23 -15.02
N ASP A 197 -4.07 -22.17 -15.37
CA ASP A 197 -4.18 -21.64 -16.73
C ASP A 197 -4.59 -20.17 -16.58
N ASP A 198 -3.63 -19.24 -16.57
CA ASP A 198 -3.72 -17.96 -17.28
C ASP A 198 -2.57 -17.00 -16.92
N MET A 199 -1.59 -16.97 -17.83
CA MET A 199 -1.10 -15.77 -18.53
C MET A 199 -0.53 -14.62 -17.67
N GLN A 200 0.79 -14.43 -17.58
CA GLN A 200 1.67 -13.84 -18.61
C GLN A 200 1.18 -12.47 -19.16
N HIS A 201 1.70 -11.36 -18.63
CA HIS A 201 2.58 -10.39 -19.33
C HIS A 201 2.62 -8.99 -18.66
N SER A 202 3.84 -8.45 -18.53
CA SER A 202 4.26 -7.02 -18.43
C SER A 202 3.91 -6.19 -17.18
N SER A 203 4.59 -5.09 -16.82
CA SER A 203 6.00 -4.68 -16.72
C SER A 203 6.03 -3.19 -16.29
N TRP A 204 6.69 -2.85 -15.16
CA TRP A 204 7.10 -1.53 -14.61
C TRP A 204 6.00 -0.63 -13.95
N ILE A 205 6.24 0.24 -12.94
CA ILE A 205 7.48 0.93 -12.47
C ILE A 205 7.31 1.60 -11.06
N ARG A 206 8.41 1.62 -10.28
CA ARG A 206 8.92 2.59 -9.26
C ARG A 206 8.35 2.75 -7.85
#